data_AF-Q8W2H2-F1
#
_entry.id   AF-Q8W2H2-F1
#
_cell.length_a   1.000
_cell.length_b   1.000
_cell.length_c   1.000
_cell.angle_alpha   90.00
_cell.angle_beta   90.00
_cell.angle_gamma   90.00
#
_symmetry.space_group_name_H-M   'P 1'
#
loop_
_entity.id
_entity.type
_entity.pdbx_description
1 polymer ?
#
loop_
_entity_poly.entity_id
_entity_poly.type
_entity_poly.pdbx_seq_one_letter_code
_entity_poly.pdbx_strand_id
1 'polypeptide(L)'
;QMDVKTTFLNGNLDEDVYMIQPEGFVDPTNAKKLCKLQKSIYGLKQASRSWNIHFDEVVKGFGFRQNEEEACVYKKESGSSVVFLILYVDDM
;
A
#
# COMPACT_ATOMS: atom_id res chain seq x y z
N GLN A 1 -9.64 -14.27 5.47
CA GLN A 1 -8.75 -14.23 4.30
C GLN A 1 -9.45 -13.54 3.14
N MET A 2 -8.96 -12.36 2.82
CA MET A 2 -9.37 -11.46 1.77
C MET A 2 -8.10 -10.98 1.07
N ASP A 3 -8.05 -11.14 -0.25
CA ASP A 3 -6.98 -10.62 -1.11
C ASP A 3 -7.31 -9.17 -1.49
N VAL A 4 -6.43 -8.23 -1.13
CA VAL A 4 -6.62 -6.83 -1.45
C VAL A 4 -6.16 -6.57 -2.88
N LYS A 5 -7.14 -6.39 -3.76
CA LYS A 5 -6.87 -6.11 -5.18
C LYS A 5 -6.05 -4.83 -5.33
N THR A 6 -5.01 -4.93 -6.16
CA THR A 6 -4.13 -3.80 -6.51
C THR A 6 -3.50 -3.10 -5.29
N THR A 7 -3.20 -3.85 -4.23
CA THR A 7 -2.71 -3.34 -2.94
C THR A 7 -1.66 -2.24 -3.05
N PHE A 8 -0.64 -2.43 -3.90
CA PHE A 8 0.45 -1.47 -4.02
C PHE A 8 0.02 -0.12 -4.60
N LEU A 9 -1.04 -0.07 -5.42
CA LEU A 9 -1.56 1.19 -5.96
C LEU A 9 -2.20 2.09 -4.90
N ASN A 10 -2.51 1.55 -3.72
CA ASN A 10 -3.01 2.34 -2.60
C ASN A 10 -1.88 3.07 -1.85
N GLY A 11 -0.65 2.57 -1.94
CA GLY A 11 0.51 3.16 -1.28
C GLY A 11 0.94 4.48 -1.92
N ASN A 12 1.16 5.51 -1.09
CA ASN A 12 1.77 6.77 -1.53
C ASN A 12 3.29 6.62 -1.66
N LEU A 13 3.89 7.43 -2.54
CA LEU A 13 5.34 7.55 -2.68
C LEU A 13 5.78 8.88 -2.05
N ASP A 14 6.65 8.80 -1.05
CA ASP A 14 7.29 9.99 -0.45
C ASP A 14 8.40 10.55 -1.34
N GLU A 15 8.93 9.69 -2.22
CA GLU A 15 10.04 9.98 -3.12
C GLU A 15 9.55 10.23 -4.54
N ASP A 16 10.30 11.04 -5.27
CA ASP A 16 10.10 11.28 -6.69
C ASP A 16 10.62 10.09 -7.52
N VAL A 17 9.73 9.15 -7.84
CA VAL A 17 10.04 8.00 -8.69
C VAL A 17 9.57 8.23 -10.12
N TYR A 18 10.46 7.98 -11.07
CA TYR A 18 10.19 8.09 -12.50
C TYR A 18 10.39 6.75 -13.19
N MET A 19 9.58 6.48 -14.21
CA MET A 19 9.74 5.31 -15.08
C MET A 19 9.72 5.72 -16.55
N ILE A 20 10.30 4.87 -17.40
CA ILE A 20 10.18 4.99 -18.85
C ILE A 20 8.69 4.84 -19.22
N GLN A 21 8.26 5.52 -20.28
CA GLN A 21 6.92 5.37 -20.82
C GLN A 21 6.63 3.88 -21.10
N PRO A 22 5.52 3.33 -20.58
CA PRO A 22 5.20 1.94 -20.79
C PRO A 22 4.85 1.67 -22.25
N GLU A 23 5.02 0.41 -22.65
CA GLU A 23 4.59 -0.05 -23.97
C GLU A 23 3.10 0.27 -24.20
N GLY A 24 2.78 0.77 -25.40
CA GLY A 24 1.43 1.24 -25.73
C GLY A 24 1.08 2.66 -25.30
N PHE A 25 1.92 3.32 -24.49
CA PHE A 25 1.74 4.73 -24.08
C PHE A 25 2.81 5.68 -24.66
N VAL A 26 3.85 5.14 -25.31
CA VAL A 26 4.96 5.95 -25.84
C VAL A 26 4.44 7.00 -26.82
N ASP A 27 4.59 8.28 -26.47
CA ASP A 27 4.33 9.41 -27.36
C ASP A 27 5.47 9.55 -28.39
N PRO A 28 5.22 9.35 -29.70
CA PRO A 28 6.27 9.44 -30.72
C PRO A 28 6.93 10.82 -30.79
N THR A 29 6.20 11.88 -30.48
CA THR A 29 6.70 13.26 -30.48
C THR A 29 7.55 13.57 -29.24
N ASN A 30 7.33 12.82 -28.15
CA ASN A 30 7.97 13.03 -26.86
C ASN A 30 8.56 11.73 -26.29
N ALA A 31 9.16 10.88 -27.13
CA ALA A 31 9.60 9.54 -26.74
C ALA A 31 10.62 9.51 -25.57
N LYS A 32 11.32 10.63 -25.32
CA LYS A 32 12.29 10.77 -24.23
C LYS A 32 11.70 11.22 -22.90
N LYS A 33 10.40 11.52 -22.83
CA LYS A 33 9.75 11.86 -21.55
C LYS A 33 9.68 10.64 -20.64
N LEU A 34 9.68 10.90 -19.33
CA LEU A 34 9.50 9.92 -18.28
C LEU A 34 8.14 10.15 -17.59
N CYS A 35 7.56 9.07 -17.09
CA CYS A 35 6.34 9.11 -16.28
C CYS A 35 6.73 9.26 -14.81
N LYS A 36 6.25 10.32 -14.15
CA LYS A 36 6.35 10.45 -12.69
C LYS A 36 5.27 9.59 -12.03
N LEU A 37 5.67 8.63 -11.22
CA LEU A 37 4.73 7.80 -10.46
C LEU A 37 4.12 8.60 -9.31
N GLN A 38 2.79 8.63 -9.26
CA GLN A 38 2.01 9.27 -8.18
C GLN A 38 1.66 8.29 -7.06
N LYS A 39 1.66 7.00 -7.39
CA LYS A 39 1.32 5.89 -6.49
C LYS A 39 2.37 4.81 -6.64
N SER A 40 2.51 4.01 -5.59
CA SER A 40 3.40 2.87 -5.64
C SER A 40 2.87 1.81 -6.61
N ILE A 41 3.77 1.04 -7.22
CA ILE A 41 3.44 -0.03 -8.15
C ILE A 41 4.23 -1.28 -7.79
N TYR A 42 3.74 -2.44 -8.22
CA TYR A 42 4.47 -3.69 -8.04
C TYR A 42 5.88 -3.61 -8.65
N GLY A 43 6.85 -4.23 -7.98
CA GLY A 43 8.26 -4.23 -8.41
C GLY A 43 9.08 -3.04 -7.91
N LEU A 44 8.45 -2.00 -7.33
CA LEU A 44 9.20 -1.00 -6.58
C LEU A 44 9.68 -1.58 -5.25
N LYS A 45 10.93 -1.30 -4.89
CA LYS A 45 11.55 -1.81 -3.64
C LYS A 45 10.79 -1.35 -2.40
N GLN A 46 10.20 -0.16 -2.46
CA GLN A 46 9.42 0.47 -1.39
C GLN A 46 7.92 0.14 -1.44
N ALA A 47 7.45 -0.65 -2.41
CA ALA A 47 6.01 -0.86 -2.61
C ALA A 47 5.28 -1.43 -1.39
N SER A 48 5.81 -2.50 -0.82
CA SER A 48 5.23 -3.12 0.37
C SER A 48 5.24 -2.20 1.58
N ARG A 49 6.29 -1.36 1.72
CA ARG A 49 6.38 -0.38 2.81
C ARG A 49 5.35 0.74 2.65
N SER A 50 5.25 1.32 1.45
CA SER A 50 4.24 2.35 1.14
C SER A 50 2.81 1.84 1.37
N TRP A 51 2.54 0.59 1.01
CA TRP A 51 1.27 -0.06 1.30
C TRP A 51 1.04 -0.23 2.80
N ASN A 52 2.01 -0.79 3.54
CA ASN A 52 1.87 -1.05 4.97
C ASN A 52 1.62 0.25 5.77
N ILE A 53 2.32 1.34 5.44
CA ILE A 53 2.10 2.66 6.07
C ILE A 53 0.67 3.14 5.81
N HIS A 54 0.23 3.12 4.54
CA HIS A 54 -1.12 3.57 4.20
C HIS A 54 -2.20 2.70 4.86
N PHE A 55 -2.00 1.38 4.88
CA PHE A 55 -2.89 0.45 5.56
C PHE A 55 -3.01 0.80 7.05
N ASP A 56 -1.88 0.91 7.74
CA ASP A 56 -1.80 1.23 9.16
C ASP A 56 -2.59 2.49 9.53
N GLU A 57 -2.41 3.58 8.77
CA GLU A 57 -3.16 4.83 8.94
C GLU A 57 -4.67 4.61 8.83
N VAL A 58 -5.10 3.85 7.82
CA VAL A 58 -6.51 3.58 7.55
C VAL A 58 -7.14 2.70 8.64
N VAL A 59 -6.53 1.59 9.04
CA VAL A 59 -7.10 0.71 10.09
C VAL A 59 -7.13 1.38 11.45
N LYS A 60 -6.11 2.19 11.78
CA LYS A 60 -6.13 3.01 13.00
C LYS A 60 -7.30 4.00 12.99
N GLY A 61 -7.61 4.59 11.83
CA GLY A 61 -8.82 5.40 11.63
C GLY A 61 -10.13 4.66 11.90
N PHE A 62 -10.17 3.34 11.68
CA PHE A 62 -11.32 2.48 12.04
C PHE A 62 -11.34 2.04 13.51
N GLY A 63 -10.42 2.52 14.34
CA GLY A 63 -10.35 2.23 15.77
C GLY A 63 -9.61 0.94 16.12
N PHE A 64 -8.87 0.36 15.17
CA PHE A 64 -7.93 -0.70 15.48
C PHE A 64 -6.65 -0.14 16.11
N ARG A 65 -6.02 -0.93 16.97
CA ARG A 65 -4.71 -0.66 17.56
C ARG A 65 -3.74 -1.75 17.12
N GLN A 66 -2.59 -1.33 16.60
CA GLN A 66 -1.52 -2.25 16.23
C GLN A 66 -0.91 -2.86 17.49
N ASN A 67 -0.57 -4.13 17.44
CA ASN A 67 0.13 -4.82 18.52
C ASN A 67 1.61 -4.38 18.55
N GLU A 68 2.15 -4.15 19.75
CA GLU A 68 3.52 -3.67 19.95
C GLU A 68 4.58 -4.76 19.68
N GLU A 69 4.24 -6.02 19.95
CA GLU A 69 5.14 -7.17 19.76
C GLU A 69 5.05 -7.73 18.35
N GLU A 70 3.90 -7.57 17.69
CA GLU A 70 3.65 -8.12 16.35
C GLU A 70 2.99 -7.08 15.44
N ALA A 71 3.80 -6.41 14.62
CA ALA A 71 3.38 -5.28 13.78
C ALA A 71 2.33 -5.64 12.72
N CYS A 72 2.19 -6.92 12.36
CA CYS A 72 1.14 -7.36 11.42
C CYS A 72 -0.24 -7.56 12.07
N VAL A 73 -0.33 -7.54 13.40
CA VAL A 73 -1.57 -7.80 14.15
C VAL A 73 -2.19 -6.51 14.65
N TYR A 74 -3.49 -6.38 14.40
CA TYR A 74 -4.33 -5.28 14.82
C TYR A 74 -5.49 -5.79 15.68
N LYS A 75 -5.82 -5.07 16.74
CA LYS A 75 -6.89 -5.42 17.67
C LYS A 75 -7.88 -4.28 17.79
N LYS A 76 -9.18 -4.60 17.77
CA LYS A 76 -10.26 -3.67 18.10
C LYS A 76 -11.18 -4.29 19.14
N GLU A 77 -11.49 -3.52 20.17
CA GLU A 77 -12.39 -3.94 21.25
C GLU A 77 -13.66 -3.08 21.19
N SER A 78 -14.81 -3.71 21.36
CA SER A 78 -16.11 -3.05 21.38
C SER A 78 -17.01 -3.78 22.38
N GLY A 79 -17.06 -3.27 23.62
CA GLY A 79 -17.76 -3.93 24.72
C GLY A 79 -17.12 -5.28 25.05
N SER A 80 -17.91 -6.36 24.97
CA SER A 80 -17.42 -7.73 25.17
C SER A 80 -16.85 -8.38 23.90
N SER A 81 -16.90 -7.69 22.75
CA SER A 81 -16.43 -8.22 21.47
C SER A 81 -15.01 -7.76 21.18
N VAL A 82 -14.18 -8.68 20.67
CA VAL A 82 -12.82 -8.41 20.22
C VAL A 82 -12.68 -8.89 18.78
N VAL A 83 -12.09 -8.05 17.93
CA VAL A 83 -11.74 -8.38 16.55
C VAL A 83 -10.24 -8.30 16.40
N PHE A 84 -9.65 -9.34 15.84
CA PHE A 84 -8.26 -9.37 15.38
C PHE A 84 -8.23 -9.26 13.87
N LEU A 85 -7.37 -8.40 13.36
CA LEU A 85 -7.04 -8.29 11.94
C LEU A 85 -5.54 -8.56 11.80
N ILE A 86 -5.16 -9.35 10.81
CA ILE A 86 -3.77 -9.71 10.54
C ILE A 86 -3.49 -9.33 9.10
N LEU A 87 -2.43 -8.56 8.84
CA LEU A 87 -2.02 -8.19 7.50
C LEU A 87 -0.74 -8.95 7.11
N TYR A 88 -0.80 -9.78 6.07
CA TYR A 88 0.37 -10.40 5.47
C TYR A 88 0.54 -9.93 4.02
N VAL A 89 1.40 -8.94 3.80
CA VAL A 89 1.61 -8.31 2.50
C VAL A 89 0.28 -7.77 1.92
N ASP A 90 -0.37 -8.51 1.03
CA ASP A 90 -1.64 -8.21 0.37
C ASP A 90 -2.84 -9.06 0.86
N ASP A 91 -2.60 -10.04 1.74
CA ASP A 91 -3.61 -10.88 2.38
C ASP A 91 -4.07 -10.34 3.75
N MET A 92 -5.37 -10.45 4.05
CA MET A 92 -5.99 -10.11 5.35
C MET A 92 -6.97 -11.16 5.88
#